data_AF-A0A229NW79-F1
#
_entry.id   AF-A0A229NW79-F1
#
_cell.length_a   1.000
_cell.length_b   1.000
_cell.length_c   1.000
_cell.angle_alpha   90.00
_cell.angle_beta   90.00
_cell.angle_gamma   90.00
#
_symmetry.space_group_name_H-M   'P 1'
#
loop_
_entity.id
_entity.type
_entity.pdbx_description
1 polymer ?
#
loop_
_entity_poly.entity_id
_entity_poly.type
_entity_poly.pdbx_seq_one_letter_code
_entity_poly.pdbx_strand_id
1 'polypeptide(L)'
;MLCLSSFLFYSLLEVNLLIYSYYVFIHLDEFYIPESSAFQKFRFPHMILIYGYDYNDKYFRTAGFFSGGKFTRSTATFEQVKQAYLEMNVQYNYDNYLVLFKFNRETVYCFDIPNMVHQLEDYFFSRDTSQNYRSLRNPLPCRFGMDVYKDFVEHIEEVSVGGYLSKHAFQLLWEHKKCMLLRLDYLEKYVLKTNLKEIYSMYEGIEKKCDILRSLMIKYHITNERRLLKSMSSYVEKIENDEFKVLEVFIQAIKRNHN
;
A
#
# COMPACT_ATOMS: atom_id res chain seq x y z
N MET A 1 24.32 1.57 -15.85
CA MET A 1 23.39 1.50 -14.69
C MET A 1 23.61 0.26 -13.81
N LEU A 2 24.03 -0.90 -14.36
CA LEU A 2 24.33 -2.15 -13.61
C LEU A 2 25.49 -2.05 -12.59
N CYS A 3 26.43 -1.11 -12.77
CA CYS A 3 27.60 -0.96 -11.90
C CYS A 3 27.24 -0.48 -10.48
N LEU A 4 26.27 0.44 -10.35
CA LEU A 4 25.91 1.03 -9.06
C LEU A 4 25.08 0.09 -8.19
N SER A 5 24.10 -0.62 -8.75
CA SER A 5 23.31 -1.61 -8.00
C SER A 5 24.18 -2.76 -7.50
N SER A 6 25.10 -3.24 -8.34
CA SER A 6 26.07 -4.27 -7.96
C SER A 6 26.99 -3.80 -6.84
N PHE A 7 27.54 -2.58 -6.94
CA PHE A 7 28.37 -1.99 -5.88
C PHE A 7 27.61 -1.86 -4.55
N LEU A 8 26.38 -1.34 -4.59
CA LEU A 8 25.53 -1.22 -3.41
C LEU A 8 25.18 -2.58 -2.81
N PHE A 9 24.99 -3.60 -3.66
CA PHE A 9 24.75 -4.96 -3.20
C PHE A 9 25.95 -5.54 -2.44
N TYR A 10 27.17 -5.38 -2.94
CA TYR A 10 28.37 -5.80 -2.21
C TYR A 10 28.54 -5.01 -0.90
N SER A 11 28.22 -3.71 -0.90
CA SER A 11 28.19 -2.90 0.33
C SER A 11 27.15 -3.39 1.35
N LEU A 12 26.00 -3.90 0.88
CA LEU A 12 25.02 -4.58 1.74
C LEU A 12 25.57 -5.89 2.31
N LEU A 13 26.25 -6.71 1.51
CA LEU A 13 26.85 -7.96 1.99
C LEU A 13 27.93 -7.72 3.06
N GLU A 14 28.63 -6.59 2.96
CA GLU A 14 29.56 -6.10 3.98
C GLU A 14 28.85 -5.37 5.14
N VAL A 15 27.52 -5.40 5.19
CA VAL A 15 26.63 -4.76 6.18
C VAL A 15 26.77 -3.24 6.31
N ASN A 16 27.60 -2.60 5.48
CA ASN A 16 27.90 -1.17 5.55
C ASN A 16 26.63 -0.30 5.46
N LEU A 17 25.71 -0.64 4.56
CA LEU A 17 24.45 0.09 4.43
C LEU A 17 23.63 0.09 5.73
N LEU A 18 23.57 -1.07 6.41
CA LEU A 18 22.86 -1.21 7.67
C LEU A 18 23.56 -0.47 8.82
N ILE A 19 24.90 -0.49 8.85
CA ILE A 19 25.71 0.30 9.79
C ILE A 19 25.39 1.80 9.67
N TYR A 20 25.26 2.31 8.45
CA TYR A 20 24.89 3.70 8.20
C TYR A 20 23.38 3.99 8.37
N SER A 21 22.64 3.06 8.99
CA SER A 21 21.21 3.13 9.30
C SER A 21 20.31 3.21 8.06
N TYR A 22 20.77 2.68 6.93
CA TYR A 22 19.90 2.43 5.79
C TYR A 22 19.12 1.13 5.99
N TYR A 23 17.85 1.15 5.62
CA TYR A 23 17.02 -0.01 5.37
C TYR A 23 17.05 -0.30 3.87
N VAL A 24 17.09 -1.58 3.49
CA VAL A 24 17.29 -1.96 2.10
C VAL A 24 16.10 -2.75 1.59
N PHE A 25 15.41 -2.20 0.60
CA PHE A 25 14.47 -2.97 -0.22
C PHE A 25 15.19 -3.46 -1.46
N ILE A 26 15.16 -4.76 -1.70
CA ILE A 26 15.87 -5.41 -2.79
C ILE A 26 15.03 -6.57 -3.34
N HIS A 27 15.04 -6.75 -4.65
CA HIS A 27 14.48 -7.97 -5.24
C HIS A 27 15.49 -9.10 -5.09
N LEU A 28 15.01 -10.23 -4.61
CA LEU A 28 15.76 -11.46 -4.49
C LEU A 28 14.91 -12.58 -5.04
N ASP A 29 15.56 -13.64 -5.53
CA ASP A 29 14.84 -14.86 -5.84
C ASP A 29 14.42 -15.58 -4.55
N GLU A 30 13.13 -15.52 -4.23
CA GLU A 30 12.58 -16.09 -3.01
C GLU A 30 12.74 -17.62 -2.91
N PHE A 31 13.17 -18.30 -3.97
CA PHE A 31 13.63 -19.69 -3.92
C PHE A 31 14.69 -19.94 -2.83
N TYR A 32 15.54 -18.95 -2.56
CA TYR A 32 16.61 -19.03 -1.55
C TYR A 32 16.24 -18.40 -0.20
N ILE A 33 15.10 -17.71 -0.11
CA ILE A 33 14.72 -16.93 1.07
C ILE A 33 13.86 -17.79 2.00
N PRO A 34 14.31 -18.08 3.23
CA PRO A 34 13.56 -18.90 4.18
C PRO A 34 12.17 -18.34 4.48
N GLU A 35 11.25 -19.25 4.80
CA GLU A 35 9.84 -18.97 5.12
C GLU A 35 9.00 -18.42 3.96
N SER A 36 9.58 -18.03 2.83
CA SER A 36 8.82 -17.65 1.64
C SER A 36 7.98 -18.83 1.12
N SER A 37 6.91 -18.54 0.38
CA SER A 37 6.12 -19.60 -0.26
C SER A 37 6.90 -20.31 -1.38
N ALA A 38 7.90 -19.63 -1.95
CA ALA A 38 8.77 -20.08 -3.03
C ALA A 38 9.98 -20.88 -2.54
N PHE A 39 10.32 -20.82 -1.25
CA PHE A 39 11.54 -21.39 -0.68
C PHE A 39 11.72 -22.85 -1.07
N GLN A 40 12.78 -23.13 -1.85
CA GLN A 40 13.12 -24.45 -2.38
C GLN A 40 12.01 -25.14 -3.20
N LYS A 41 11.09 -24.37 -3.79
CA LYS A 41 9.95 -24.90 -4.56
C LYS A 41 9.88 -24.35 -5.98
N PHE A 42 9.97 -23.03 -6.14
CA PHE A 42 9.90 -22.38 -7.45
C PHE A 42 10.67 -21.05 -7.43
N ARG A 43 11.06 -20.56 -8.61
CA ARG A 43 11.75 -19.27 -8.76
C ARG A 43 10.73 -18.14 -8.66
N PHE A 44 11.03 -17.14 -7.84
CA PHE A 44 10.12 -16.02 -7.63
C PHE A 44 10.91 -14.75 -7.28
N PRO A 45 11.32 -13.96 -8.28
CA PRO A 45 11.88 -12.64 -8.06
C PRO A 45 10.85 -11.75 -7.36
N HIS A 46 11.15 -11.35 -6.13
CA HIS A 46 10.22 -10.56 -5.34
C HIS A 46 10.97 -9.67 -4.35
N MET A 47 10.37 -8.52 -4.03
CA MET A 47 11.01 -7.52 -3.19
C MET A 47 10.86 -7.86 -1.71
N ILE A 48 11.99 -7.87 -0.99
CA ILE A 48 12.01 -8.03 0.47
C ILE A 48 12.71 -6.84 1.14
N LEU A 49 12.37 -6.60 2.40
CA LEU A 49 13.04 -5.62 3.26
C LEU A 49 14.14 -6.31 4.07
N ILE A 50 15.35 -5.79 4.00
CA ILE A 50 16.45 -6.10 4.92
C ILE A 50 16.61 -4.90 5.86
N TYR A 51 16.44 -5.15 7.17
CA TYR A 51 16.38 -4.09 8.19
C TYR A 51 17.37 -4.26 9.34
N GLY A 52 18.19 -5.29 9.31
CA GLY A 52 19.20 -5.54 10.33
C GLY A 52 20.03 -6.77 9.99
N TYR A 53 21.01 -7.07 10.83
CA TYR A 53 21.90 -8.20 10.67
C TYR A 53 22.41 -8.68 12.03
N ASP A 54 22.93 -9.90 12.05
CA ASP A 54 23.86 -10.38 13.07
C ASP A 54 25.13 -10.83 12.34
N TYR A 55 26.25 -10.18 12.68
CA TYR A 55 27.52 -10.44 12.00
C TYR A 55 28.17 -11.74 12.47
N ASN A 56 28.01 -12.09 13.76
CA ASN A 56 28.63 -13.27 14.34
C ASN A 56 27.95 -14.53 13.78
N ASP A 57 26.62 -14.50 13.73
CA ASP A 57 25.81 -15.60 13.22
C ASP A 57 25.57 -15.52 11.69
N LYS A 58 26.10 -14.49 11.02
CA LYS A 58 26.09 -14.28 9.57
C LYS A 58 24.69 -14.34 8.92
N TYR A 59 23.72 -13.65 9.52
CA TYR A 59 22.37 -13.54 8.95
C TYR A 59 21.87 -12.10 8.88
N PHE A 60 21.01 -11.85 7.89
CA PHE A 60 20.19 -10.66 7.77
C PHE A 60 18.84 -10.88 8.43
N ARG A 61 18.30 -9.82 9.04
CA ARG A 61 16.91 -9.74 9.47
C ARG A 61 16.08 -9.22 8.31
N THR A 62 15.07 -9.99 7.91
CA THR A 62 14.26 -9.73 6.73
C THR A 62 12.79 -9.56 7.08
N ALA A 63 12.04 -8.82 6.26
CA ALA A 63 10.59 -8.73 6.35
C ALA A 63 9.98 -8.72 4.94
N GLY A 64 8.84 -9.37 4.80
CA GLY A 64 8.18 -9.53 3.51
C GLY A 64 6.87 -10.30 3.63
N PHE A 65 6.20 -10.50 2.49
CA PHE A 65 5.01 -11.34 2.40
C PHE A 65 5.42 -12.80 2.18
N PHE A 66 5.69 -13.51 3.27
CA PHE A 66 6.17 -14.89 3.24
C PHE A 66 5.01 -15.90 3.24
N SER A 67 5.26 -17.15 3.67
CA SER A 67 4.29 -18.25 3.65
C SER A 67 2.93 -17.85 4.23
N GLY A 68 1.86 -18.21 3.52
CA GLY A 68 0.49 -17.83 3.85
C GLY A 68 0.09 -16.41 3.42
N GLY A 69 0.95 -15.70 2.68
CA GLY A 69 0.66 -14.36 2.14
C GLY A 69 0.58 -13.27 3.21
N LYS A 70 1.18 -13.51 4.38
CA LYS A 70 1.19 -12.57 5.51
C LYS A 70 2.50 -11.80 5.54
N PHE A 71 2.40 -10.51 5.83
CA PHE A 71 3.59 -9.71 6.12
C PHE A 71 4.16 -10.14 7.47
N THR A 72 5.38 -10.67 7.48
CA THR A 72 6.05 -11.14 8.69
C THR A 72 7.55 -10.87 8.62
N ARG A 73 8.23 -11.11 9.74
CA ARG A 73 9.69 -11.03 9.86
C ARG A 73 10.28 -12.43 9.80
N SER A 74 11.44 -12.55 9.18
CA SER A 74 12.24 -13.76 9.08
C SER A 74 13.74 -13.40 9.14
N THR A 75 14.58 -14.38 8.86
CA THR A 75 16.02 -14.22 8.70
C THR A 75 16.50 -14.98 7.47
N ALA A 76 17.54 -14.46 6.80
CA ALA A 76 18.23 -15.16 5.72
C ALA A 76 19.74 -15.02 5.92
N THR A 77 20.51 -16.08 5.69
CA THR A 77 21.97 -16.01 5.84
C THR A 77 22.58 -15.08 4.79
N PHE A 78 23.79 -14.59 5.04
CA PHE A 78 24.51 -13.77 4.05
C PHE A 78 24.67 -14.50 2.71
N GLU A 79 24.94 -15.81 2.76
CA GLU A 79 25.08 -16.64 1.57
C GLU A 79 23.75 -16.84 0.84
N GLN A 80 22.64 -17.02 1.56
CA GLN A 80 21.31 -17.09 0.95
C GLN A 80 20.97 -15.80 0.20
N VAL A 81 21.18 -14.64 0.81
CA VAL A 81 20.93 -13.34 0.15
C VAL A 81 21.84 -13.17 -1.06
N LYS A 82 23.12 -13.57 -0.96
CA LYS A 82 24.08 -13.56 -2.07
C LYS A 82 23.60 -14.41 -3.25
N GLN A 83 23.24 -15.67 -2.99
CA GLN A 83 22.73 -16.58 -4.02
C GLN A 83 21.42 -16.07 -4.63
N ALA A 84 20.50 -15.60 -3.77
CA ALA A 84 19.22 -15.08 -4.20
C ALA A 84 19.33 -13.88 -5.15
N TYR A 85 20.33 -13.02 -4.96
CA TYR A 85 20.59 -11.89 -5.85
C TYR A 85 21.30 -12.32 -7.14
N LEU A 86 22.38 -13.11 -7.02
CA LEU A 86 23.22 -13.48 -8.16
C LEU A 86 22.50 -14.37 -9.17
N GLU A 87 21.58 -15.21 -8.69
CA GLU A 87 20.87 -16.16 -9.53
C GLU A 87 19.46 -15.69 -9.91
N MET A 88 19.05 -14.49 -9.49
CA MET A 88 17.73 -13.97 -9.78
C MET A 88 17.49 -13.85 -11.29
N ASN A 89 16.39 -14.43 -11.77
CA ASN A 89 15.99 -14.26 -13.15
C ASN A 89 15.27 -12.90 -13.32
N VAL A 90 16.04 -11.88 -13.70
CA VAL A 90 15.55 -10.52 -13.97
C VAL A 90 14.58 -10.54 -15.16
N GLN A 91 13.31 -10.24 -14.91
CA GLN A 91 12.28 -10.15 -15.95
C GLN A 91 12.02 -8.70 -16.35
N TYR A 92 12.16 -7.78 -15.40
CA TYR A 92 11.93 -6.36 -15.59
C TYR A 92 13.10 -5.52 -15.09
N ASN A 93 13.29 -4.33 -15.67
CA ASN A 93 14.38 -3.44 -15.26
C ASN A 93 14.36 -3.08 -13.76
N TYR A 94 13.16 -3.02 -13.16
CA TYR A 94 12.99 -2.71 -11.74
C TYR A 94 13.41 -3.85 -10.80
N ASP A 95 13.56 -5.07 -11.29
CA ASP A 95 14.08 -6.19 -10.48
C ASP A 95 15.53 -5.92 -10.06
N ASN A 96 16.27 -5.09 -10.81
CA ASN A 96 17.62 -4.67 -10.45
C ASN A 96 17.68 -3.51 -9.46
N TYR A 97 16.52 -3.00 -9.00
CA TYR A 97 16.49 -1.85 -8.11
C TYR A 97 16.79 -2.28 -6.68
N LEU A 98 17.74 -1.55 -6.09
CA LEU A 98 18.05 -1.58 -4.67
C LEU A 98 17.67 -0.21 -4.11
N VAL A 99 16.59 -0.18 -3.32
CA VAL A 99 16.04 1.05 -2.75
C VAL A 99 16.51 1.19 -1.31
N LEU A 100 17.19 2.30 -1.04
CA LEU A 100 17.73 2.63 0.27
C LEU A 100 16.83 3.64 0.97
N PHE A 101 16.38 3.31 2.18
CA PHE A 101 15.63 4.21 3.04
C PHE A 101 16.45 4.54 4.27
N LYS A 102 16.46 5.81 4.68
CA LYS A 102 17.02 6.22 5.96
C LYS A 102 16.06 7.18 6.62
N PHE A 103 15.80 6.98 7.91
CA PHE A 103 15.00 7.92 8.67
C PHE A 103 15.79 9.22 8.83
N ASN A 104 15.29 10.29 8.22
CA ASN A 104 15.89 11.61 8.34
C ASN A 104 15.45 12.27 9.66
N ARG A 105 16.36 12.30 10.64
CA ARG A 105 16.13 12.94 11.96
C ARG A 105 16.34 14.45 11.94
N GLU A 106 16.93 14.98 10.88
CA GLU A 106 17.32 16.40 10.77
C GLU A 106 16.18 17.26 10.21
N THR A 107 15.11 16.64 9.76
CA THR A 107 13.95 17.33 9.19
C THR A 107 12.70 17.04 10.00
N VAL A 108 11.97 18.10 10.30
CA VAL A 108 10.61 18.02 10.86
C VAL A 108 9.64 18.29 9.73
N TYR A 109 8.70 17.37 9.52
CA TYR A 109 7.60 17.60 8.58
C TYR A 109 6.49 18.39 9.30
N CYS A 110 6.24 19.61 8.84
CA CYS A 110 5.09 20.39 9.28
C CYS A 110 3.86 19.96 8.47
N PHE A 111 2.78 19.59 9.16
CA PHE A 111 1.56 19.17 8.51
C PHE A 111 0.92 20.33 7.72
N ASP A 112 0.72 20.14 6.42
CA ASP A 112 0.20 21.15 5.50
C ASP A 112 -1.31 20.97 5.32
N ILE A 113 -2.10 21.72 6.10
CA ILE A 113 -3.57 21.67 6.04
C ILE A 113 -4.08 22.14 4.68
N PRO A 114 -3.62 23.26 4.08
CA PRO A 114 -4.03 23.65 2.73
C PRO A 114 -3.83 22.52 1.69
N ASN A 115 -2.66 21.88 1.69
CA ASN A 115 -2.40 20.75 0.77
C ASN A 115 -3.30 19.55 1.06
N MET A 116 -3.56 19.22 2.33
CA MET A 116 -4.52 18.16 2.66
C MET A 116 -5.93 18.48 2.15
N VAL A 117 -6.41 19.71 2.34
CA VAL A 117 -7.72 20.14 1.83
C VAL A 117 -7.76 20.02 0.32
N HIS A 118 -6.71 20.45 -0.38
CA HIS A 118 -6.59 20.29 -1.83
C HIS A 118 -6.69 18.81 -2.26
N GLN A 119 -5.99 17.90 -1.57
CA GLN A 119 -6.07 16.46 -1.86
C GLN A 119 -7.46 15.86 -1.57
N LEU A 120 -8.15 16.32 -0.52
CA LEU A 120 -9.52 15.91 -0.22
C LEU A 120 -10.50 16.41 -1.29
N GLU A 121 -10.32 17.63 -1.79
CA GLU A 121 -11.11 18.16 -2.89
C GLU A 121 -10.85 17.44 -4.21
N ASP A 122 -9.59 17.13 -4.51
CA ASP A 122 -9.26 16.33 -5.68
C ASP A 122 -9.92 14.95 -5.60
N TYR A 123 -9.90 14.33 -4.42
CA TYR A 123 -10.63 13.09 -4.19
C TYR A 123 -12.14 13.27 -4.37
N PHE A 124 -12.74 14.28 -3.73
CA PHE A 124 -14.19 14.51 -3.75
C PHE A 124 -14.73 14.84 -5.15
N PHE A 125 -14.01 15.67 -5.91
CA PHE A 125 -14.40 16.10 -7.26
C PHE A 125 -13.83 15.22 -8.38
N SER A 126 -13.22 14.07 -8.03
CA SER A 126 -12.63 13.14 -9.00
C SER A 126 -11.60 13.79 -9.94
N ARG A 127 -10.82 14.76 -9.42
CA ARG A 127 -9.80 15.44 -10.21
C ARG A 127 -8.57 14.55 -10.35
N ASP A 128 -7.92 14.65 -11.51
CA ASP A 128 -6.70 13.91 -11.79
C ASP A 128 -5.53 14.48 -10.97
N THR A 129 -5.28 13.89 -9.80
CA THR A 129 -4.17 14.28 -8.92
C THR A 129 -2.80 13.96 -9.54
N SER A 130 -2.72 13.07 -10.54
CA SER A 130 -1.44 12.76 -11.20
C SER A 130 -0.89 13.96 -11.99
N GLN A 131 -1.76 14.90 -12.35
CA GLN A 131 -1.37 16.18 -12.96
C GLN A 131 -0.42 17.00 -12.05
N ASN A 132 -0.63 16.92 -10.73
CA ASN A 132 0.19 17.63 -9.74
C ASN A 132 1.61 17.04 -9.62
N TYR A 133 1.84 15.83 -10.14
CA TYR A 133 3.11 15.12 -10.06
C TYR A 133 3.76 14.90 -11.44
N ARG A 134 3.40 15.70 -12.45
CA ARG A 134 3.96 15.62 -13.81
C ARG A 134 5.48 15.69 -13.87
N SER A 135 6.11 16.37 -12.92
CA SER A 135 7.59 16.43 -12.80
C SER A 135 8.21 15.10 -12.41
N LEU A 136 7.45 14.20 -11.77
CA LEU A 136 7.90 12.88 -11.34
C LEU A 136 7.46 11.78 -12.30
N ARG A 137 6.26 11.89 -12.87
CA ARG A 137 5.67 10.86 -13.75
C ARG A 137 4.63 11.47 -14.68
N ASN A 138 4.52 10.94 -15.90
CA ASN A 138 3.42 11.27 -16.80
C ASN A 138 2.05 10.97 -16.15
N PRO A 139 1.00 11.76 -16.48
CA PRO A 139 -0.34 11.51 -15.97
C PRO A 139 -0.85 10.11 -16.32
N LEU A 140 -1.68 9.56 -15.43
CA LEU A 140 -2.19 8.20 -15.55
C LEU A 140 -3.56 8.18 -16.24
N PRO A 141 -3.80 7.29 -17.22
CA PRO A 141 -5.10 7.16 -17.86
C PRO A 141 -6.06 6.29 -17.01
N CYS A 142 -6.45 6.77 -15.84
CA CYS A 142 -7.38 6.08 -14.93
C CYS A 142 -8.39 7.03 -14.29
N ARG A 143 -9.42 6.50 -13.63
CA ARG A 143 -10.32 7.31 -12.78
C ARG A 143 -9.64 7.68 -11.47
N PHE A 144 -10.01 8.82 -10.93
CA PHE A 144 -9.47 9.37 -9.68
C PHE A 144 -10.61 9.71 -8.73
N GLY A 145 -10.28 9.82 -7.44
CA GLY A 145 -11.22 10.32 -6.45
C GLY A 145 -12.46 9.45 -6.28
N MET A 146 -13.64 10.08 -6.19
CA MET A 146 -14.92 9.39 -6.05
C MET A 146 -15.28 8.56 -7.29
N ASP A 147 -14.76 8.91 -8.48
CA ASP A 147 -15.04 8.18 -9.71
C ASP A 147 -14.46 6.76 -9.71
N VAL A 148 -13.58 6.41 -8.76
CA VAL A 148 -13.11 5.02 -8.58
C VAL A 148 -14.24 4.05 -8.24
N TYR A 149 -15.36 4.51 -7.67
CA TYR A 149 -16.51 3.65 -7.38
C TYR A 149 -17.15 3.10 -8.66
N LYS A 150 -17.08 3.85 -9.77
CA LYS A 150 -17.48 3.38 -11.10
C LYS A 150 -16.60 2.22 -11.55
N ASP A 151 -15.28 2.30 -11.32
CA ASP A 151 -14.36 1.19 -11.62
C ASP A 151 -14.70 -0.06 -10.80
N PHE A 152 -15.11 0.08 -9.54
CA PHE A 152 -15.55 -1.07 -8.72
C PHE A 152 -16.81 -1.72 -9.27
N VAL A 153 -17.80 -0.94 -9.70
CA VAL A 153 -19.04 -1.46 -10.30
C VAL A 153 -18.73 -2.20 -11.59
N GLU A 154 -18.02 -1.55 -12.52
CA GLU A 154 -17.63 -2.14 -13.81
C GLU A 154 -16.80 -3.41 -13.62
N HIS A 155 -15.85 -3.40 -12.68
CA HIS A 155 -15.04 -4.58 -12.36
C HIS A 155 -15.88 -5.75 -11.82
N ILE A 156 -16.90 -5.49 -11.00
CA ILE A 156 -17.81 -6.55 -10.53
C ILE A 156 -18.68 -7.08 -11.67
N GLU A 157 -19.11 -6.22 -12.60
CA GLU A 157 -19.84 -6.62 -13.80
C GLU A 157 -19.00 -7.49 -14.74
N GLU A 158 -17.73 -7.14 -14.97
CA GLU A 158 -16.78 -7.95 -15.73
C GLU A 158 -16.60 -9.34 -15.10
N VAL A 159 -16.47 -9.41 -13.77
CA VAL A 159 -16.40 -10.69 -13.05
C VAL A 159 -17.68 -11.51 -13.21
N SER A 160 -18.84 -10.86 -13.30
CA SER A 160 -20.13 -11.55 -13.48
C SER A 160 -20.22 -12.31 -14.80
N VAL A 161 -19.49 -11.86 -15.83
CA VAL A 161 -19.41 -12.50 -17.16
C VAL A 161 -18.17 -13.37 -17.36
N GLY A 162 -17.38 -13.60 -16.30
CA GLY A 162 -16.23 -14.52 -16.30
C GLY A 162 -14.86 -13.87 -16.11
N GLY A 163 -14.81 -12.58 -15.79
CA GLY A 163 -13.59 -11.88 -15.43
C GLY A 163 -12.98 -12.32 -14.08
N TYR A 164 -11.73 -11.92 -13.85
CA TYR A 164 -11.01 -12.20 -12.60
C TYR A 164 -11.29 -11.14 -11.54
N LEU A 165 -11.66 -11.56 -10.33
CA LEU A 165 -11.92 -10.63 -9.23
C LEU A 165 -10.61 -10.19 -8.54
N SER A 166 -10.14 -8.98 -8.81
CA SER A 166 -8.99 -8.39 -8.11
C SER A 166 -9.20 -8.33 -6.59
N LYS A 167 -8.42 -9.10 -5.82
CA LYS A 167 -8.41 -9.03 -4.34
C LYS A 167 -7.82 -7.73 -3.78
N HIS A 168 -6.87 -7.13 -4.50
CA HIS A 168 -6.11 -5.97 -4.02
C HIS A 168 -6.94 -4.69 -4.00
N ALA A 169 -7.84 -4.52 -4.97
CA ALA A 169 -8.68 -3.33 -5.06
C ALA A 169 -9.56 -3.17 -3.80
N PHE A 170 -10.26 -4.23 -3.39
CA PHE A 170 -11.14 -4.19 -2.22
C PHE A 170 -10.38 -4.06 -0.89
N GLN A 171 -9.19 -4.67 -0.79
CA GLN A 171 -8.30 -4.49 0.35
C GLN A 171 -7.85 -3.03 0.47
N LEU A 172 -7.42 -2.42 -0.64
CA LEU A 172 -6.96 -1.04 -0.69
C LEU A 172 -8.07 -0.05 -0.35
N LEU A 173 -9.30 -0.30 -0.80
CA LEU A 173 -10.46 0.55 -0.47
C LEU A 173 -10.73 0.56 1.05
N TRP A 174 -10.63 -0.59 1.72
CA TRP A 174 -10.76 -0.68 3.17
C TRP A 174 -9.61 0.03 3.90
N GLU A 175 -8.36 -0.22 3.48
CA GLU A 175 -7.18 0.44 4.06
C GLU A 175 -7.24 1.96 3.89
N HIS A 176 -7.74 2.45 2.76
CA HIS A 176 -7.98 3.86 2.54
C HIS A 176 -8.91 4.45 3.61
N LYS A 177 -10.03 3.78 3.95
CA LYS A 177 -10.94 4.30 4.99
C LYS A 177 -10.32 4.26 6.38
N LYS A 178 -9.47 3.27 6.67
CA LYS A 178 -8.65 3.29 7.90
C LYS A 178 -7.69 4.46 7.94
N CYS A 179 -7.05 4.81 6.82
CA CYS A 179 -6.22 6.00 6.73
C CYS A 179 -7.04 7.29 6.94
N MET A 180 -8.30 7.34 6.47
CA MET A 180 -9.20 8.48 6.74
C MET A 180 -9.50 8.62 8.24
N LEU A 181 -9.78 7.53 8.94
CA LEU A 181 -9.98 7.54 10.40
C LEU A 181 -8.72 8.00 11.16
N LEU A 182 -7.55 7.45 10.81
CA LEU A 182 -6.28 7.87 11.40
C LEU A 182 -5.98 9.36 11.15
N ARG A 183 -6.36 9.87 9.97
CA ARG A 183 -6.25 11.30 9.65
C ARG A 183 -7.16 12.14 10.55
N LEU A 184 -8.41 11.74 10.77
CA LEU A 184 -9.34 12.45 11.65
C LEU A 184 -8.83 12.48 13.09
N ASP A 185 -8.36 11.34 13.62
CA ASP A 185 -7.75 11.26 14.95
C ASP A 185 -6.54 12.19 15.09
N TYR A 186 -5.66 12.18 14.08
CA TYR A 186 -4.48 13.04 14.06
C TYR A 186 -4.86 14.52 14.04
N LEU A 187 -5.84 14.90 13.20
CA LEU A 187 -6.32 16.27 13.09
C LEU A 187 -6.95 16.76 14.39
N GLU A 188 -7.83 15.97 15.00
CA GLU A 188 -8.48 16.33 16.26
C GLU A 188 -7.46 16.49 17.39
N LYS A 189 -6.53 15.53 17.51
CA LYS A 189 -5.59 15.47 18.64
C LYS A 189 -4.44 16.48 18.56
N TYR A 190 -3.91 16.73 17.36
CA TYR A 190 -2.65 17.46 17.21
C TYR A 190 -2.74 18.74 16.37
N VAL A 191 -3.77 18.91 15.54
CA VAL A 191 -3.81 19.99 14.54
C VAL A 191 -4.89 21.02 14.86
N LEU A 192 -6.16 20.64 14.81
CA LEU A 192 -7.28 21.59 14.82
C LEU A 192 -7.84 21.83 16.22
N LYS A 193 -7.68 20.89 17.16
CA LYS A 193 -8.35 20.90 18.46
C LYS A 193 -9.87 21.09 18.37
N THR A 194 -10.46 20.75 17.22
CA THR A 194 -11.90 20.80 16.96
C THR A 194 -12.48 19.40 17.09
N ASN A 195 -13.70 19.31 17.63
CA ASN A 195 -14.42 18.04 17.75
C ASN A 195 -14.82 17.52 16.35
N LEU A 196 -14.20 16.40 15.95
CA LEU A 196 -14.48 15.71 14.68
C LEU A 196 -15.27 14.40 14.88
N LYS A 197 -15.82 14.15 16.08
CA LYS A 197 -16.45 12.87 16.45
C LYS A 197 -17.60 12.46 15.53
N GLU A 198 -18.41 13.40 15.06
CA GLU A 198 -19.51 13.09 14.14
C GLU A 198 -18.98 12.58 12.80
N ILE A 199 -18.01 13.29 12.21
CA ILE A 199 -17.33 12.90 10.96
C ILE A 199 -16.61 11.56 11.14
N TYR A 200 -15.94 11.37 12.28
CA TYR A 200 -15.29 10.11 12.63
C TYR A 200 -16.31 8.96 12.67
N SER A 201 -17.44 9.12 13.37
CA SER A 201 -18.48 8.10 13.46
C SER A 201 -19.08 7.75 12.10
N MET A 202 -19.23 8.73 11.21
CA MET A 202 -19.67 8.49 9.83
C MET A 202 -18.64 7.67 9.05
N TYR A 203 -17.35 8.02 9.13
CA TYR A 203 -16.28 7.25 8.50
C TYR A 203 -16.13 5.84 9.08
N GLU A 204 -16.36 5.66 10.38
CA GLU A 204 -16.33 4.34 11.00
C GLU A 204 -17.43 3.45 10.41
N GLY A 205 -18.62 4.03 10.17
CA GLY A 205 -19.71 3.37 9.47
C GLY A 205 -19.39 3.03 8.01
N ILE A 206 -18.53 3.80 7.33
CA ILE A 206 -18.07 3.52 5.96
C ILE A 206 -16.99 2.44 5.97
N GLU A 207 -16.02 2.53 6.87
CA GLU A 207 -14.94 1.56 7.04
C GLU A 207 -15.49 0.16 7.31
N LYS A 208 -16.50 0.04 8.19
CA LYS A 208 -17.20 -1.23 8.45
C LYS A 208 -17.85 -1.80 7.19
N LYS A 209 -18.46 -0.95 6.34
CA LYS A 209 -19.04 -1.39 5.05
C LYS A 209 -17.95 -1.86 4.09
N CYS A 210 -16.80 -1.18 4.04
CA CYS A 210 -15.65 -1.61 3.25
C CYS A 210 -15.09 -2.96 3.74
N ASP A 211 -15.05 -3.21 5.06
CA ASP A 211 -14.60 -4.50 5.60
C ASP A 211 -15.59 -5.64 5.25
N ILE A 212 -16.89 -5.35 5.28
CA ILE A 212 -17.92 -6.30 4.80
C ILE A 212 -17.73 -6.58 3.31
N LEU A 213 -17.56 -5.54 2.49
CA LEU A 213 -17.32 -5.69 1.04
C LEU A 213 -16.07 -6.54 0.76
N ARG A 214 -14.97 -6.28 1.48
CA ARG A 214 -13.73 -7.05 1.43
C ARG A 214 -13.95 -8.51 1.85
N SER A 215 -14.73 -8.74 2.89
CA SER A 215 -15.08 -10.09 3.35
C SER A 215 -15.95 -10.85 2.35
N LEU A 216 -16.87 -10.17 1.66
CA LEU A 216 -17.66 -10.73 0.55
C LEU A 216 -16.75 -11.14 -0.62
N MET A 217 -15.77 -10.31 -0.97
CA MET A 217 -14.76 -10.64 -1.99
C MET A 217 -13.97 -11.91 -1.61
N ILE A 218 -13.51 -12.02 -0.36
CA ILE A 218 -12.79 -13.23 0.11
C ILE A 218 -13.71 -14.44 0.04
N LYS A 219 -14.96 -14.30 0.51
CA LYS A 219 -15.94 -15.38 0.44
C LYS A 219 -16.19 -15.82 -0.99
N TYR A 220 -16.31 -14.89 -1.93
CA TYR A 220 -16.48 -15.21 -3.35
C TYR A 220 -15.30 -16.01 -3.90
N HIS A 221 -14.05 -15.65 -3.56
CA HIS A 221 -12.88 -16.44 -3.97
C HIS A 221 -12.89 -17.88 -3.45
N ILE A 222 -13.52 -18.12 -2.29
CA ILE A 222 -13.62 -19.46 -1.69
C ILE A 222 -14.79 -20.24 -2.28
N THR A 223 -15.95 -19.62 -2.46
CA THR A 223 -17.20 -20.32 -2.79
C THR A 223 -17.64 -20.21 -4.25
N ASN A 224 -17.11 -19.23 -4.99
CA ASN A 224 -17.55 -18.84 -6.33
C ASN A 224 -19.06 -18.54 -6.44
N GLU A 225 -19.72 -18.17 -5.33
CA GLU A 225 -21.15 -17.89 -5.31
C GLU A 225 -21.48 -16.55 -6.00
N ARG A 226 -22.02 -16.61 -7.22
CA ARG A 226 -22.36 -15.42 -8.03
C ARG A 226 -23.31 -14.43 -7.35
N ARG A 227 -24.19 -14.89 -6.45
CA ARG A 227 -25.08 -14.00 -5.68
C ARG A 227 -24.32 -12.98 -4.83
N LEU A 228 -23.07 -13.30 -4.44
CA LEU A 228 -22.22 -12.39 -3.68
C LEU A 228 -21.84 -11.16 -4.49
N LEU A 229 -21.68 -11.27 -5.82
CA LEU A 229 -21.36 -10.13 -6.69
C LEU A 229 -22.45 -9.06 -6.63
N LYS A 230 -23.73 -9.46 -6.66
CA LYS A 230 -24.86 -8.54 -6.49
C LYS A 230 -24.84 -7.84 -5.12
N SER A 231 -24.49 -8.57 -4.06
CA SER A 231 -24.30 -7.97 -2.73
C SER A 231 -23.14 -6.99 -2.73
N MET A 232 -22.02 -7.32 -3.38
CA MET A 232 -20.85 -6.45 -3.49
C MET A 232 -21.20 -5.14 -4.21
N SER A 233 -21.87 -5.18 -5.37
CA SER A 233 -22.31 -3.96 -6.09
C SER A 233 -23.17 -3.06 -5.19
N SER A 234 -24.14 -3.64 -4.47
CA SER A 234 -24.98 -2.86 -3.53
C SER A 234 -24.18 -2.24 -2.39
N TYR A 235 -23.10 -2.90 -1.92
CA TYR A 235 -22.22 -2.30 -0.91
C TYR A 235 -21.38 -1.16 -1.50
N VAL A 236 -20.87 -1.30 -2.73
CA VAL A 236 -20.12 -0.25 -3.43
C VAL A 236 -20.97 1.02 -3.52
N GLU A 237 -22.22 0.92 -4.00
CA GLU A 237 -23.14 2.06 -4.10
C GLU A 237 -23.42 2.72 -2.73
N LYS A 238 -23.60 1.92 -1.67
CA LYS A 238 -23.82 2.46 -0.31
C LYS A 238 -22.58 3.19 0.21
N ILE A 239 -21.40 2.62 0.00
CA ILE A 239 -20.13 3.20 0.41
C ILE A 239 -19.92 4.53 -0.31
N GLU A 240 -20.11 4.57 -1.63
CA GLU A 240 -20.00 5.78 -2.45
C GLU A 240 -20.93 6.89 -1.92
N ASN A 241 -22.21 6.59 -1.74
CA ASN A 241 -23.21 7.56 -1.27
C ASN A 241 -22.92 8.09 0.14
N ASP A 242 -22.52 7.21 1.06
CA ASP A 242 -22.17 7.61 2.42
C ASP A 242 -20.88 8.43 2.44
N GLU A 243 -19.89 8.07 1.61
CA GLU A 243 -18.64 8.80 1.53
C GLU A 243 -18.80 10.18 0.90
N PHE A 244 -19.62 10.31 -0.15
CA PHE A 244 -19.93 11.60 -0.73
C PHE A 244 -20.44 12.59 0.34
N LYS A 245 -21.39 12.14 1.17
CA LYS A 245 -21.97 12.95 2.25
C LYS A 245 -20.93 13.32 3.31
N VAL A 246 -20.13 12.35 3.78
CA VAL A 246 -19.14 12.64 4.84
C VAL A 246 -18.01 13.54 4.34
N LEU A 247 -17.59 13.42 3.08
CA LEU A 247 -16.54 14.26 2.50
C LEU A 247 -16.98 15.72 2.40
N GLU A 248 -18.22 15.96 1.97
CA GLU A 248 -18.77 17.30 1.91
C GLU A 248 -18.73 17.97 3.30
N VAL A 249 -19.23 17.27 4.33
CA VAL A 249 -19.20 17.75 5.72
C VAL A 249 -17.76 17.95 6.20
N PHE A 250 -16.87 17.00 5.90
CA PHE A 250 -15.48 17.03 6.33
C PHE A 250 -14.73 18.22 5.75
N ILE A 251 -14.80 18.44 4.43
CA ILE A 251 -14.12 19.55 3.76
C ILE A 251 -14.61 20.90 4.31
N GLN A 252 -15.93 21.04 4.52
CA GLN A 252 -16.49 22.27 5.09
C GLN A 252 -16.04 22.50 6.53
N ALA A 253 -15.98 21.44 7.35
CA ALA A 253 -15.48 21.55 8.72
C ALA A 253 -14.04 22.03 8.75
N ILE A 254 -13.15 21.50 7.89
CA ILE A 254 -11.75 21.91 7.87
C ILE A 254 -11.60 23.37 7.40
N LYS A 255 -12.29 23.76 6.33
CA LYS A 255 -12.21 25.15 5.81
C LYS A 255 -12.68 26.19 6.83
N ARG A 256 -13.71 25.89 7.62
CA ARG A 256 -14.20 26.80 8.68
C ARG A 256 -13.22 26.99 9.83
N ASN A 257 -12.38 26.01 10.13
CA ASN A 257 -11.41 26.07 11.22
C ASN A 257 -10.03 26.58 10.79
N HIS A 258 -9.80 26.77 9.49
CA HIS A 258 -8.52 27.21 8.92
C HIS A 258 -8.56 28.65 8.38
N ASN A 259 -9.74 29.26 8.26
CA ASN A 259 -9.90 30.69 8.00
C ASN A 259 -9.98 31.46 9.32
#